data_AF-A0A9D7A3G3-F1
#
_entry.id   AF-A0A9D7A3G3-F1
#
_cell.length_a   1.000
_cell.length_b   1.000
_cell.length_c   1.000
_cell.angle_alpha   90.00
_cell.angle_beta   90.00
_cell.angle_gamma   90.00
#
_symmetry.space_group_name_H-M   'P 1'
#
loop_
_entity.id
_entity.type
_entity.pdbx_description
1 polymer ?
#
loop_
_entity_poly.entity_id
_entity_poly.type
_entity_poly.pdbx_seq_one_letter_code
_entity_poly.pdbx_strand_id
1 'polypeptide(L)' 'MEINAHTQLCGLLGNPVEHSLSPAIHNAAFEKLGLNFVYLAFKVEDLSGAVKGLRALGY' A
#
# COMPACT_ATOMS: atom_id res chain seq x y z
N MET A 1 -6.10 4.67 -12.91
CA MET A 1 -5.20 3.54 -12.56
C MET A 1 -5.89 2.20 -12.81
N GLU A 2 -5.31 1.38 -13.69
CA GLU A 2 -5.73 -0.01 -13.93
C GLU A 2 -4.93 -0.95 -13.02
N ILE A 3 -5.60 -1.84 -12.28
CA ILE A 3 -4.95 -2.82 -11.39
C ILE A 3 -4.98 -4.19 -12.06
N ASN A 4 -3.84 -4.87 -12.09
CA ASN A 4 -3.69 -6.20 -12.69
C ASN A 4 -2.74 -7.09 -11.87
N ALA A 5 -2.53 -8.33 -12.32
CA ALA A 5 -1.69 -9.31 -11.63
C ALA A 5 -0.20 -8.91 -11.50
N HIS A 6 0.24 -7.87 -12.21
CA HIS A 6 1.61 -7.34 -12.14
C HIS A 6 1.71 -6.05 -11.33
N THR A 7 0.60 -5.54 -10.77
CA THR A 7 0.61 -4.32 -9.95
C THR A 7 1.35 -4.59 -8.64
N GLN A 8 2.32 -3.73 -8.31
CA GLN A 8 3.05 -3.80 -7.05
C GLN A 8 2.32 -3.02 -5.94
N LEU A 9 2.26 -3.58 -4.73
CA LEU A 9 1.63 -2.96 -3.58
C LEU A 9 2.68 -2.23 -2.72
N CYS A 10 2.41 -0.96 -2.41
CA CYS A 10 3.05 -0.23 -1.32
C CYS A 10 2.04 -0.04 -0.18
N GLY A 11 2.47 -0.27 1.06
CA GLY A 11 1.59 -0.19 2.24
C GLY A 11 2.12 0.75 3.31
N LEU A 12 1.24 1.59 3.85
CA LEU A 12 1.44 2.30 5.12
C LEU A 12 0.74 1.52 6.24
N LEU A 13 1.50 0.98 7.18
CA LEU A 13 0.97 0.29 8.36
C LEU A 13 0.95 1.26 9.55
N GLY A 14 -0.22 1.53 10.13
CA GLY A 14 -0.36 2.46 11.26
C GLY A 14 -1.67 2.31 12.01
N ASN A 15 -1.85 3.02 13.13
CA ASN A 15 -3.10 3.06 13.90
C ASN A 15 -3.11 4.28 14.85
N PRO A 16 -3.89 5.36 14.58
CA PRO A 16 -4.75 5.55 13.41
C PRO A 16 -3.93 5.84 12.14
N VAL A 17 -4.53 5.63 10.97
CA VAL A 17 -3.88 5.85 9.66
C VAL A 17 -4.81 6.44 8.60
N GLU A 18 -6.11 6.47 8.87
CA GLU A 18 -7.19 6.83 7.94
C GLU A 18 -7.13 8.30 7.49
N HIS A 19 -6.46 9.16 8.26
CA HIS A 19 -6.27 10.58 7.92
C HIS A 19 -5.05 10.83 7.04
N SER A 20 -4.27 9.80 6.71
CA SER A 20 -3.06 9.96 5.91
C SER A 20 -3.40 10.38 4.48
N LEU A 21 -2.76 11.45 4.00
CA LEU A 21 -2.79 11.84 2.59
C LEU A 21 -1.82 11.03 1.73
N SER A 22 -0.98 10.17 2.32
CA SER A 22 0.02 9.37 1.59
C SER A 22 -0.60 8.56 0.44
N PRO A 23 -1.76 7.86 0.60
CA PRO A 23 -2.39 7.17 -0.53
C PRO A 23 -2.75 8.10 -1.69
N ALA A 24 -3.27 9.30 -1.42
CA ALA A 24 -3.61 10.26 -2.47
C ALA A 24 -2.36 10.75 -3.20
N ILE A 25 -1.30 11.10 -2.46
CA ILE A 25 -0.05 11.62 -3.03
C ILE A 25 0.67 10.55 -3.87
N HIS A 26 0.87 9.36 -3.32
CA HIS A 26 1.64 8.31 -3.99
C HIS A 26 0.91 7.74 -5.20
N ASN A 27 -0.41 7.51 -5.11
CA ASN A 27 -1.17 7.01 -6.26
C ASN A 27 -1.22 8.03 -7.40
N ALA A 28 -1.35 9.32 -7.10
CA ALA A 28 -1.26 10.37 -8.11
C ALA A 28 0.13 10.42 -8.78
N ALA A 29 1.21 10.22 -8.00
CA ALA A 29 2.57 10.14 -8.54
C ALA A 29 2.76 8.89 -9.42
N PHE A 30 2.27 7.73 -8.99
CA PHE A 30 2.34 6.48 -9.77
C PHE A 30 1.60 6.62 -11.10
N GLU A 31 0.40 7.19 -11.09
CA GLU A 31 -0.37 7.44 -12.30
C GLU A 31 0.34 8.44 -13.23
N LYS A 32 0.87 9.53 -12.67
CA LYS A 32 1.61 10.54 -13.45
C LYS A 32 2.88 9.98 -14.11
N LEU A 33 3.55 9.03 -13.47
CA LEU A 33 4.78 8.41 -13.95
C LEU A 33 4.56 7.12 -14.75
N GLY A 34 3.32 6.65 -14.88
CA GLY A 34 3.02 5.38 -15.56
C GLY A 34 3.56 4.15 -14.83
N LEU A 35 3.72 4.22 -13.50
CA LEU A 35 4.20 3.10 -12.68
C LEU A 35 3.04 2.19 -12.30
N ASN A 36 3.18 0.88 -12.50
CA ASN A 36 2.17 -0.12 -12.14
C ASN A 36 2.23 -0.43 -10.63
N PHE A 37 1.92 0.57 -9.81
CA PHE A 37 1.92 0.49 -8.35
C PHE A 37 0.59 0.98 -7.78
N VAL A 38 0.21 0.44 -6.63
CA VAL A 38 -0.88 0.95 -5.79
C VAL A 38 -0.36 1.19 -4.37
N TYR A 39 -0.72 2.33 -3.79
CA TYR A 39 -0.40 2.69 -2.40
C TYR A 39 -1.66 2.61 -1.53
N LEU A 40 -1.63 1.82 -0.47
CA LEU A 40 -2.74 1.67 0.48
C LEU A 40 -2.30 1.96 1.92
N ALA A 41 -3.25 2.42 2.74
CA ALA A 41 -3.08 2.57 4.18
C ALA A 41 -3.86 1.45 4.91
N PHE A 42 -3.19 0.77 5.83
CA PHE A 42 -3.74 -0.33 6.61
C PHE A 42 -3.73 0.02 8.09
N LYS A 43 -4.92 0.05 8.70
CA LYS A 43 -5.02 0.09 10.16
C LYS A 43 -4.54 -1.25 10.71
N VAL A 44 -3.47 -1.25 11.51
CA VAL A 44 -2.86 -2.48 12.03
C VAL A 44 -2.78 -2.44 13.55
N GLU A 45 -3.40 -3.42 14.19
CA GLU A 45 -3.29 -3.65 15.65
C GLU A 45 -2.17 -4.64 15.99
N ASP A 46 -1.99 -5.70 15.18
CA ASP A 46 -0.87 -6.64 15.27
C ASP A 46 0.12 -6.45 14.13
N LEU A 47 1.16 -5.65 14.37
CA LEU A 47 2.21 -5.39 13.40
C LEU A 47 3.00 -6.65 13.04
N SER A 48 3.21 -7.55 14.00
CA SER A 48 3.97 -8.78 13.76
C SER A 48 3.21 -9.71 12.82
N GLY A 49 1.91 -9.90 13.07
CA GLY A 49 1.02 -10.65 12.19
C GLY A 49 0.93 -10.05 10.80
N ALA A 50 0.76 -8.73 10.69
CA ALA A 50 0.73 -8.02 9.41
C ALA A 50 2.02 -8.23 8.59
N VAL A 51 3.19 -8.03 9.19
CA VAL A 51 4.48 -8.22 8.51
C VAL A 51 4.71 -9.68 8.12
N LYS A 52 4.32 -10.64 8.97
CA LYS A 52 4.38 -12.07 8.63
C LYS A 52 3.50 -12.40 7.42
N GLY A 53 2.28 -11.86 7.38
CA GLY A 53 1.36 -12.03 6.25
C GLY A 53 1.92 -11.44 4.95
N LEU A 54 2.48 -10.22 5.00
CA LEU A 54 3.12 -9.59 3.83
C LEU A 54 4.26 -10.45 3.28
N ARG A 55 5.15 -10.96 4.15
CA ARG A 55 6.24 -11.86 3.74
C ARG A 55 5.72 -13.17 3.13
N ALA A 56 4.65 -13.73 3.69
CA ALA A 56 4.05 -14.96 3.16
C ALA A 56 3.43 -14.78 1.76
N LEU A 57 2.99 -13.57 1.44
CA LEU A 57 2.47 -13.18 0.12
C LEU A 57 3.57 -12.82 -0.89
N GLY A 58 4.84 -12.79 -0.47
CA GLY A 58 5.98 -12.45 -1.34
C GLY A 58 6.23 -10.95 -1.49
N TYR A 59 5.78 -10.14 -0.53
CA TYR A 59 6.15 -8.72 -0.41
C TYR A 59 7.39 -8.51 0.46
#